data_AF-A0AB40DK82-F1
#
_entry.id   AF-A0AB40DK82-F1
#
_cell.length_a   1.000
_cell.length_b   1.000
_cell.length_c   1.000
_cell.angle_alpha   90.00
_cell.angle_beta   90.00
_cell.angle_gamma   90.00
#
_symmetry.space_group_name_H-M   'P 1'
#
loop_
_entity.id
_entity.type
_entity.pdbx_description
1 polymer ?
#
loop_
_entity_poly.entity_id
_entity_poly.type
_entity_poly.pdbx_seq_one_letter_code
_entity_poly.pdbx_strand_id
1 'polypeptide(L)'
;MSSLDLYNMPGTASTRAVQMTAKAVGVQLNSKFINTQAGDQLKPEFVKINPQHTIPTLVDNGFAIWESRAIVIYLVEKYGKADTLLPKDPKTRAVVNQRLFFDIGPLYDAISSYYFPLLSW
;
A
#
# COMPACT_ATOMS: atom_id res chain seq x y z
N MET A 1 -0.98 -22.93 -3.44
CA MET A 1 -1.61 -21.93 -2.55
C MET A 1 -1.45 -20.59 -3.24
N SER A 2 -2.52 -19.85 -3.46
CA SER A 2 -2.45 -18.50 -4.03
C SER A 2 -1.60 -17.61 -3.13
N SER A 3 -0.41 -17.19 -3.57
CA SER A 3 0.45 -16.32 -2.77
C SER A 3 0.04 -14.87 -2.95
N LEU A 4 -0.09 -14.16 -1.82
CA LEU A 4 -0.33 -12.73 -1.78
C LEU A 4 0.92 -12.06 -1.22
N ASP A 5 1.86 -11.76 -2.12
CA ASP A 5 3.17 -11.24 -1.78
C ASP A 5 3.10 -9.72 -1.60
N LEU A 6 3.65 -9.21 -0.50
CA LEU A 6 3.78 -7.78 -0.25
C LEU A 6 5.26 -7.42 -0.18
N TYR A 7 5.77 -6.80 -1.22
CA TYR A 7 7.11 -6.21 -1.25
C TYR A 7 7.13 -4.92 -0.44
N ASN A 8 7.87 -4.90 0.66
CA ASN A 8 7.78 -3.82 1.64
C ASN A 8 9.04 -3.62 2.51
N MET A 9 8.97 -2.56 3.31
CA MET A 9 9.80 -2.33 4.48
C MET A 9 8.87 -2.03 5.66
N PRO A 10 8.83 -2.89 6.71
CA PRO A 10 7.81 -2.84 7.77
C PRO A 10 7.65 -1.49 8.51
N GLY A 11 8.70 -0.67 8.59
CA GLY A 11 8.66 0.62 9.29
C GLY A 11 7.91 1.73 8.54
N THR A 12 7.64 1.56 7.24
CA THR A 12 7.07 2.64 6.42
C THR A 12 5.55 2.80 6.65
N ALA A 13 5.07 4.05 6.68
CA ALA A 13 3.66 4.36 6.92
C ALA A 13 2.73 3.69 5.88
N SER A 14 3.09 3.80 4.60
CA SER A 14 2.36 3.19 3.48
C SER A 14 2.24 1.67 3.59
N THR A 15 3.30 0.98 4.06
CA THR A 15 3.27 -0.48 4.29
C THR A 15 2.33 -0.83 5.43
N ARG A 16 2.40 -0.09 6.55
CA ARG A 16 1.55 -0.34 7.72
C ARG A 16 0.06 -0.21 7.39
N ALA A 17 -0.32 0.76 6.55
CA ALA A 17 -1.69 0.90 6.08
C ALA A 17 -2.18 -0.38 5.35
N VAL A 18 -1.37 -0.93 4.44
CA VAL A 18 -1.69 -2.18 3.71
C VAL A 18 -1.82 -3.37 4.67
N GLN A 19 -0.86 -3.52 5.60
CA GLN A 19 -0.87 -4.62 6.56
C GLN A 19 -2.08 -4.58 7.50
N MET A 20 -2.45 -3.39 8.00
CA MET A 20 -3.63 -3.22 8.84
C MET A 20 -4.91 -3.53 8.08
N THR A 21 -5.04 -3.05 6.83
CA THR A 21 -6.20 -3.37 5.99
C THR A 21 -6.29 -4.86 5.70
N ALA A 22 -5.18 -5.51 5.31
CA ALA A 22 -5.15 -6.96 5.08
C ALA A 22 -5.62 -7.74 6.32
N LYS A 23 -5.13 -7.36 7.51
CA LYS A 23 -5.61 -7.95 8.78
C LYS A 23 -7.10 -7.71 9.00
N ALA A 24 -7.60 -6.51 8.71
CA ALA A 24 -9.02 -6.17 8.87
C ALA A 24 -9.94 -6.98 7.94
N VAL A 25 -9.47 -7.35 6.75
CA VAL A 25 -10.22 -8.19 5.80
C VAL A 25 -9.90 -9.69 5.94
N GLY A 26 -9.11 -10.09 6.93
CA GLY A 26 -8.81 -11.49 7.24
C GLY A 26 -7.83 -12.15 6.27
N VAL A 27 -6.94 -11.38 5.65
CA VAL A 27 -5.97 -11.84 4.67
C VAL A 27 -4.57 -11.87 5.27
N GLN A 28 -3.86 -12.98 5.06
CA GLN A 28 -2.45 -13.11 5.42
C GLN A 28 -1.58 -12.72 4.23
N LEU A 29 -0.68 -11.76 4.46
CA LEU A 29 0.30 -11.31 3.48
C LEU A 29 1.63 -12.07 3.65
N ASN A 30 2.23 -12.46 2.54
CA ASN A 30 3.62 -12.93 2.51
C ASN A 30 4.56 -11.73 2.36
N SER A 31 5.16 -11.30 3.48
CA SER A 31 6.04 -10.13 3.47
C SER A 31 7.35 -10.44 2.75
N LYS A 32 7.65 -9.70 1.68
CA LYS A 32 8.92 -9.74 0.94
C LYS A 32 9.68 -8.47 1.26
N PHE A 33 10.74 -8.58 2.05
CA PHE A 33 11.53 -7.41 2.45
C PHE A 33 12.30 -6.82 1.26
N ILE A 34 12.24 -5.49 1.11
CA ILE A 34 13.00 -4.69 0.15
C ILE A 34 13.75 -3.61 0.92
N ASN A 35 15.08 -3.66 0.93
CA ASN A 35 15.88 -2.61 1.55
C ASN A 35 16.04 -1.42 0.61
N THR A 36 15.24 -0.38 0.82
CA THR A 36 15.28 0.83 -0.01
C THR A 36 16.54 1.66 0.18
N GLN A 37 17.20 1.55 1.33
CA GLN A 37 18.48 2.22 1.61
C GLN A 37 19.64 1.55 0.87
N ALA A 38 19.57 0.22 0.69
CA ALA A 38 20.54 -0.54 -0.10
C ALA A 38 20.22 -0.56 -1.61
N GLY A 39 19.12 0.06 -2.04
CA GLY A 39 18.72 0.11 -3.45
C GLY A 39 18.11 -1.18 -4.01
N ASP A 40 17.60 -2.08 -3.16
CA ASP A 40 17.00 -3.35 -3.61
C ASP A 40 15.83 -3.16 -4.58
N GLN A 41 15.06 -2.08 -4.43
CA GLN A 41 13.97 -1.68 -5.31
C GLN A 41 14.43 -1.30 -6.73
N LEU A 42 15.72 -1.01 -6.91
CA LEU A 42 16.29 -0.64 -8.21
C LEU A 42 16.79 -1.87 -9.00
N LYS A 43 16.82 -3.05 -8.37
CA LYS A 43 17.31 -4.26 -9.02
C LYS A 43 16.37 -4.71 -10.14
N PRO A 44 16.89 -5.25 -11.26
CA PRO A 44 16.09 -5.60 -12.44
C PRO A 44 14.90 -6.52 -12.14
N GLU A 45 15.05 -7.44 -11.19
CA GLU A 45 14.00 -8.35 -10.77
C GLU A 45 12.79 -7.64 -10.16
N PHE A 46 12.99 -6.57 -9.38
CA PHE A 46 11.90 -5.80 -8.78
C PHE A 46 11.33 -4.78 -9.77
N VAL A 47 12.18 -4.12 -10.56
CA VAL A 47 11.74 -3.17 -11.60
C VAL A 47 10.84 -3.85 -12.63
N LYS A 48 11.07 -5.13 -12.94
CA LYS A 48 10.19 -5.94 -13.80
C LYS A 48 8.77 -6.11 -13.21
N ILE A 49 8.64 -6.10 -11.88
CA ILE A 49 7.35 -6.21 -11.18
C ILE A 49 6.69 -4.82 -11.08
N ASN A 50 7.45 -3.82 -10.64
CA ASN A 50 7.01 -2.44 -10.50
C ASN A 50 8.03 -1.50 -11.17
N PRO A 51 7.74 -0.99 -12.38
CA PRO A 51 8.60 -0.05 -13.09
C PRO A 51 8.83 1.28 -12.36
N GLN A 52 7.93 1.67 -11.45
CA GLN A 52 8.07 2.84 -10.59
C GLN A 52 8.97 2.56 -9.37
N HIS A 53 9.44 1.31 -9.19
CA HIS A 53 10.41 0.91 -8.16
C HIS A 53 10.08 1.44 -6.75
N THR A 54 8.79 1.34 -6.37
CA THR A 54 8.27 1.81 -5.07
C THR A 54 7.76 0.68 -4.20
N ILE A 55 7.78 0.91 -2.89
CA ILE A 55 7.09 0.08 -1.90
C ILE A 55 5.99 0.88 -1.20
N PRO A 56 4.89 0.24 -0.76
CA PRO A 56 4.57 -1.17 -0.94
C PRO A 56 4.17 -1.53 -2.38
N THR A 57 4.50 -2.75 -2.81
CA THR A 57 3.96 -3.38 -4.03
C THR A 57 3.32 -4.72 -3.66
N LEU A 58 2.07 -4.92 -4.01
CA LEU A 58 1.32 -6.17 -3.82
C LEU A 58 1.37 -6.99 -5.11
N VAL A 59 1.62 -8.30 -4.99
CA VAL A 59 1.46 -9.27 -6.07
C VAL A 59 0.45 -10.32 -5.65
N ASP A 60 -0.67 -10.36 -6.35
CA ASP A 60 -1.77 -11.28 -6.13
C ASP A 60 -1.92 -12.22 -7.33
N ASN A 61 -1.36 -13.43 -7.23
CA ASN A 61 -1.40 -14.43 -8.31
C ASN A 61 -0.97 -13.88 -9.69
N GLY A 62 0.11 -13.09 -9.71
CA GLY A 62 0.66 -12.47 -10.93
C GLY A 62 0.09 -11.10 -11.27
N PHE A 63 -0.98 -10.65 -10.61
CA PHE A 63 -1.43 -9.26 -10.69
C PHE A 63 -0.60 -8.38 -9.75
N ALA A 64 0.22 -7.49 -10.30
CA ALA A 64 1.01 -6.53 -9.54
C ALA A 64 0.30 -5.17 -9.44
N ILE A 65 0.25 -4.59 -8.24
CA ILE A 65 -0.28 -3.26 -7.98
C ILE A 65 0.55 -2.55 -6.90
N TRP A 66 0.87 -1.28 -7.13
CA TRP A 66 1.52 -0.38 -6.18
C TRP A 66 0.57 0.79 -5.85
N GLU A 67 1.04 1.78 -5.10
CA GLU A 67 0.23 2.79 -4.40
C GLU A 67 -0.58 2.21 -3.23
N SER A 68 -0.17 2.55 -2.00
CA SER A 68 -0.76 1.96 -0.78
C SER A 68 -2.27 2.17 -0.68
N ARG A 69 -2.78 3.33 -1.12
CA ARG A 69 -4.21 3.65 -1.09
C ARG A 69 -5.01 2.87 -2.13
N ALA A 70 -4.42 2.56 -3.28
CA ALA A 70 -5.02 1.67 -4.27
C ALA A 70 -5.02 0.22 -3.76
N ILE A 71 -3.92 -0.23 -3.14
CA ILE A 71 -3.80 -1.55 -2.54
C ILE A 71 -4.86 -1.77 -1.44
N VAL A 72 -5.07 -0.82 -0.54
CA VAL A 72 -6.09 -0.99 0.52
C VAL A 72 -7.50 -1.05 -0.05
N ILE A 73 -7.83 -0.26 -1.08
CA ILE A 73 -9.12 -0.36 -1.78
C ILE A 73 -9.25 -1.76 -2.39
N TYR A 74 -8.25 -2.23 -3.13
CA TYR A 74 -8.23 -3.55 -3.76
C TYR A 74 -8.47 -4.68 -2.76
N LEU A 75 -7.77 -4.65 -1.62
CA LEU A 75 -7.91 -5.66 -0.57
C LEU A 75 -9.33 -5.69 0.01
N VAL A 76 -9.94 -4.52 0.24
CA VAL A 76 -11.31 -4.44 0.72
C VAL A 76 -12.31 -4.91 -0.33
N GLU A 77 -12.15 -4.51 -1.59
CA GLU A 77 -13.07 -4.92 -2.66
C GLU A 77 -13.00 -6.43 -2.97
N LYS A 78 -11.80 -7.02 -2.92
CA LYS A 78 -11.61 -8.44 -3.26
C LYS A 78 -11.88 -9.39 -2.09
N TYR A 79 -11.45 -9.03 -0.88
CA TYR A 79 -11.44 -9.92 0.27
C TYR A 79 -12.36 -9.48 1.42
N GLY A 80 -12.85 -8.24 1.38
CA GLY A 80 -13.79 -7.74 2.37
C GLY A 80 -15.10 -8.51 2.36
N LYS A 81 -15.58 -8.90 3.54
CA LYS A 81 -16.86 -9.62 3.71
C LYS A 81 -18.06 -8.69 3.88
N ALA A 82 -17.81 -7.43 4.23
CA ALA A 82 -18.83 -6.42 4.48
C ALA A 82 -18.38 -5.07 3.91
N ASP A 83 -19.36 -4.24 3.54
CA ASP A 83 -19.13 -2.92 2.95
C ASP A 83 -18.82 -1.84 4.00
N THR A 84 -18.40 -2.22 5.21
CA THR A 84 -18.16 -1.29 6.33
C THR A 84 -16.91 -0.44 6.15
N LEU A 85 -15.84 -1.00 5.57
CA LEU A 85 -14.58 -0.27 5.32
C LEU A 85 -14.62 0.55 4.03
N LEU A 86 -15.37 0.09 3.02
CA LEU A 86 -15.52 0.77 1.74
C LEU A 86 -16.97 0.65 1.23
N PRO A 87 -17.88 1.50 1.71
CA PRO A 87 -19.29 1.48 1.32
C PRO A 87 -19.48 1.54 -0.19
N LYS A 88 -20.51 0.87 -0.71
CA LYS A 88 -20.84 0.87 -2.15
C LYS A 88 -21.69 2.05 -2.59
N ASP A 89 -22.40 2.70 -1.67
CA ASP A 89 -23.15 3.92 -1.97
C ASP A 89 -22.22 4.99 -2.56
N PRO A 90 -22.52 5.54 -3.75
CA PRO A 90 -21.62 6.46 -4.43
C PRO A 90 -21.25 7.70 -3.62
N LYS A 91 -22.20 8.28 -2.85
CA LYS A 91 -21.95 9.49 -2.06
C LYS A 91 -21.01 9.18 -0.90
N THR A 92 -21.26 8.09 -0.19
CA THR A 92 -20.44 7.66 0.94
C THR A 92 -19.04 7.24 0.47
N ARG A 93 -18.94 6.48 -0.63
CA ARG A 93 -17.67 6.10 -1.26
C ARG A 93 -16.88 7.32 -1.73
N ALA A 94 -17.55 8.33 -2.29
CA ALA A 94 -16.91 9.58 -2.70
C ALA A 94 -16.24 10.29 -1.53
N VAL A 95 -16.87 10.29 -0.33
CA VAL A 95 -16.24 10.85 0.88
C VAL A 95 -15.02 10.02 1.29
N VAL A 96 -15.08 8.69 1.29
CA VAL A 96 -13.91 7.84 1.58
C VAL A 96 -12.76 8.14 0.62
N ASN A 97 -13.04 8.17 -0.68
CA ASN A 97 -12.05 8.49 -1.70
C ASN A 97 -11.48 9.90 -1.50
N GLN A 98 -12.33 10.89 -1.22
CA GLN A 98 -11.90 12.26 -0.92
C GLN A 98 -10.94 12.30 0.27
N ARG A 99 -11.16 11.50 1.33
CA ARG A 99 -10.23 11.38 2.45
C ARG A 99 -8.93 10.67 2.09
N LEU A 100 -8.97 9.63 1.25
CA LEU A 100 -7.76 8.99 0.74
C LEU A 100 -6.92 9.94 -0.13
N PHE A 101 -7.55 10.77 -0.97
CA PHE A 101 -6.88 11.78 -1.77
C PHE A 101 -6.34 12.94 -0.92
N PHE A 102 -7.07 13.37 0.11
CA PHE A 102 -6.56 14.30 1.12
C PHE A 102 -5.36 13.73 1.87
N ASP A 103 -5.38 12.43 2.16
CA ASP A 103 -4.31 11.77 2.88
C ASP A 103 -3.02 11.71 2.03
N ILE A 104 -3.06 11.29 0.76
CA ILE A 104 -1.86 11.28 -0.11
C ILE A 104 -1.40 12.67 -0.51
N GLY A 105 -2.34 13.56 -0.86
CA GLY A 105 -2.03 14.86 -1.45
C GLY A 105 -1.50 15.82 -0.39
N PRO A 106 -2.37 16.47 0.40
CA PRO A 106 -1.92 17.46 1.38
C PRO A 106 -1.34 16.87 2.68
N LEU A 107 -1.97 15.85 3.29
CA LEU A 107 -1.59 15.43 4.64
C LEU A 107 -0.23 14.72 4.67
N TYR A 108 -0.06 13.67 3.87
CA TYR A 108 1.17 12.89 3.85
C TYR A 108 2.33 13.69 3.27
N ASP A 109 2.08 14.54 2.28
CA ASP A 109 3.09 15.46 1.74
C ASP A 109 3.58 16.46 2.77
N ALA A 110 2.68 17.05 3.58
CA ALA A 110 3.09 17.95 4.66
C ALA A 110 3.92 17.20 5.73
N ILE A 111 3.52 15.98 6.09
CA ILE A 111 4.26 15.14 7.05
C ILE A 111 5.63 14.78 6.49
N SER A 112 5.73 14.28 5.26
CA SER A 112 7.00 13.86 4.67
C SER A 112 7.93 15.05 4.49
N SER A 113 7.43 16.17 3.96
CA SER A 113 8.21 17.39 3.73
C SER A 113 8.80 17.97 5.02
N TYR A 114 8.08 17.85 6.14
CA TYR A 114 8.58 18.33 7.43
C TYR A 114 9.52 17.32 8.12
N TYR A 115 9.11 16.06 8.23
CA TYR A 115 9.84 15.09 9.06
C TYR A 115 10.99 14.39 8.32
N PHE A 116 10.87 14.10 7.02
CA PHE A 116 11.89 13.31 6.33
C PHE A 116 13.26 14.00 6.25
N PRO A 117 13.35 15.33 6.07
CA PRO A 117 14.64 16.04 6.15
C PRO A 117 15.29 16.00 7.54
N LEU A 118 14.49 15.83 8.60
CA LEU A 118 14.98 15.76 9.98
C LEU A 118 15.47 14.36 10.36
N LEU A 119 15.00 13.34 9.64
CA LEU A 119 15.43 11.97 9.82
C LEU A 119 16.74 11.78 9.05
N SER A 120 17.85 11.65 9.78
CA SER A 120 19.14 11.28 9.21
C SER A 120 19.10 9.79 8.87
N TRP A 121 18.96 9.46 7.59
CA TRP A 121 19.00 8.09 7.06
C TRP A 121 20.43 7.68 6.70
#